data_AF-A0A660HRN7-F1
#
_entry.id   AF-A0A660HRN7-F1
#
_cell.length_a   1.000
_cell.length_b   1.000
_cell.length_c   1.000
_cell.angle_alpha   90.00
_cell.angle_beta   90.00
_cell.angle_gamma   90.00
#
_symmetry.space_group_name_H-M   'P 1'
#
loop_
_entity.id
_entity.type
_entity.pdbx_description
1 polymer ?
#
loop_
_entity_poly.entity_id
_entity_poly.type
_entity_poly.pdbx_seq_one_letter_code
_entity_poly.pdbx_strand_id
1 'polypeptide(L)'
;MTLEPVHMRKISELARKIDRSFEFEEVNTAANIYSLLEELRLDGKVILKAIDRLYRGIVRTELMAQGEDPYPVTYACDSGSTNPRTYDSGLFVDFCHCGLAATPTDLDIQRFRTIVCAAYSSSQRVAIQATLDWETFDEEFGRAKLVTIAPDELKRKAPDIVHSFAMYLAESEHIIFMKDKIEPESFFIMDGPIYPKQLMYWMVLDDEDVRIRQNSDARKILQNYIDIMDHFLENQMPVVGFVKNPTDVQIMDSVRKKKEAFDLPWMLDSQFFRNLLSLEKVDISSGNSGRNSKNNGKNGRHTDFRNAYITYTNWFLQPNRFYEKMLNGTSPLAAADPFQQELKHNFPPEDYALCFFMLYMPSKDFVFKVEAPYGLIKDDYLRMQITKKVLFDLSLHGFPLTLTKADHLAKIRKVEKEEIDKFFENMNPDITYNDIRWGKMNEI
;
A
#
# COMPACT_ATOMS: atom_id res chain seq x y z
N MET A 1 28.23 6.71 -21.50
CA MET A 1 28.95 7.83 -20.86
C MET A 1 28.56 7.87 -19.40
N THR A 2 29.53 7.65 -18.52
CA THR A 2 29.39 7.80 -17.08
C THR A 2 29.80 9.22 -16.66
N LEU A 3 29.35 9.66 -15.48
CA LEU A 3 29.73 10.95 -14.93
C LEU A 3 31.23 10.97 -14.61
N GLU A 4 31.99 11.82 -15.31
CA GLU A 4 33.40 12.06 -14.96
C GLU A 4 33.58 12.70 -13.57
N PRO A 5 34.76 12.58 -12.94
CA PRO A 5 35.02 13.12 -11.60
C PRO A 5 34.73 14.63 -11.45
N VAL A 6 34.92 15.42 -12.51
CA VAL A 6 34.61 16.86 -12.50
C VAL A 6 33.10 17.10 -12.37
N HIS A 7 32.27 16.30 -13.06
CA HIS A 7 30.82 16.33 -12.92
C HIS A 7 30.38 15.90 -11.51
N MET A 8 30.96 14.82 -10.97
CA MET A 8 30.66 14.37 -9.61
C MET A 8 31.03 15.39 -8.54
N ARG A 9 32.16 16.09 -8.71
CA ARG A 9 32.53 17.21 -7.83
C ARG A 9 31.48 18.32 -7.87
N LYS A 10 30.99 18.68 -9.05
CA LYS A 10 29.97 19.74 -9.16
C LYS A 10 28.64 19.33 -8.54
N ILE A 11 28.23 18.07 -8.76
CA ILE A 11 27.04 17.49 -8.11
C ILE A 11 27.21 17.51 -6.58
N SER A 12 28.37 17.14 -6.06
CA SER A 12 28.64 17.17 -4.61
C SER A 12 28.61 18.59 -4.03
N GLU A 13 29.12 19.59 -4.74
CA GLU A 13 29.01 21.00 -4.34
C GLU A 13 27.55 21.46 -4.27
N LEU A 14 26.74 21.13 -5.29
CA LEU A 14 25.31 21.46 -5.31
C LEU A 14 24.56 20.75 -4.18
N ALA A 15 24.83 19.46 -3.96
CA ALA A 15 24.22 18.67 -2.89
C ALA A 15 24.55 19.26 -1.51
N ARG A 16 25.82 19.62 -1.25
CA ARG A 16 26.21 20.27 0.03
C ARG A 16 25.56 21.63 0.23
N LYS A 17 25.32 22.39 -0.84
CA LYS A 17 24.62 23.69 -0.74
C LYS A 17 23.17 23.47 -0.32
N ILE A 18 22.50 22.47 -0.89
CA ILE A 18 21.13 22.09 -0.51
C ILE A 18 21.12 21.60 0.94
N ASP A 19 22.01 20.67 1.31
CA ASP A 19 22.10 20.07 2.65
C ASP A 19 22.21 21.13 3.77
N ARG A 20 23.10 22.12 3.59
CA ARG A 20 23.26 23.23 4.54
C ARG A 20 22.02 24.11 4.71
N SER A 21 21.10 24.12 3.75
CA SER A 21 19.85 24.89 3.85
C SER A 21 18.84 24.24 4.81
N PHE A 22 19.03 22.99 5.21
CA PHE A 22 18.12 22.25 6.09
C PHE A 22 18.63 22.09 7.54
N GLU A 23 19.76 22.70 7.92
CA GLU A 23 20.33 22.62 9.28
C GLU A 23 19.49 23.35 10.37
N PHE A 24 18.40 24.02 10.00
CA PHE A 24 17.54 24.83 10.89
C PHE A 24 16.09 24.33 10.96
N GLU A 25 15.86 23.02 11.08
CA GLU A 25 14.50 22.53 11.39
C GLU A 25 14.08 23.01 12.79
N GLU A 26 13.02 23.84 12.84
CA GLU A 26 12.37 24.21 14.10
C GLU A 26 11.76 22.95 14.75
N VAL A 27 12.43 22.47 15.79
CA VAL A 27 12.06 21.36 16.68
C VAL A 27 10.57 21.32 17.04
N ASN A 28 9.96 22.49 17.23
CA ASN A 28 8.59 22.60 17.74
C ASN A 28 7.53 22.25 16.69
N THR A 29 7.86 22.28 15.39
CA THR A 29 6.88 22.09 14.31
C THR A 29 6.27 20.69 14.32
N ALA A 30 7.08 19.64 14.51
CA ALA A 30 6.56 18.26 14.56
C ALA A 30 5.63 18.02 15.76
N ALA A 31 5.99 18.52 16.94
CA ALA A 31 5.19 18.37 18.15
C ALA A 31 3.86 19.15 18.07
N ASN A 32 3.91 20.36 17.51
CA ASN A 32 2.72 21.19 17.30
C ASN A 32 1.75 20.57 16.29
N ILE A 33 2.26 19.99 15.19
CA ILE A 33 1.39 19.28 14.24
C ILE A 33 0.81 18.02 14.88
N TYR A 34 1.60 17.32 15.69
CA TYR A 34 1.14 16.09 16.35
C TYR A 34 -0.05 16.33 17.27
N SER A 35 -0.08 17.46 18.01
CA SER A 35 -1.25 17.80 18.84
C SER A 35 -2.52 18.09 18.01
N LEU A 36 -2.39 18.58 16.77
CA LEU A 36 -3.53 18.76 15.86
C LEU A 36 -4.15 17.43 15.41
N LEU A 37 -3.45 16.30 15.56
CA LEU A 37 -3.94 14.99 15.15
C LEU A 37 -4.91 14.35 16.16
N GLU A 38 -5.12 14.98 17.33
CA GLU A 38 -6.16 14.55 18.27
C GLU A 38 -7.51 14.57 17.58
N GLU A 39 -7.81 15.69 16.89
CA GLU A 39 -8.91 15.79 15.95
C GLU A 39 -8.61 16.84 14.87
N LEU A 40 -8.07 16.40 13.74
CA LEU A 40 -7.76 17.26 12.60
C LEU A 40 -9.04 17.52 11.79
N ARG A 41 -9.54 18.75 11.87
CA ARG A 41 -10.68 19.21 11.06
C ARG A 41 -10.27 20.14 9.92
N LEU A 42 -10.95 20.04 8.79
CA LEU A 42 -10.87 21.00 7.70
C LEU A 42 -12.28 21.27 7.16
N ASP A 43 -12.63 22.54 7.00
CA ASP A 43 -13.96 22.97 6.52
C ASP A 43 -15.12 22.31 7.30
N GLY A 44 -14.96 22.17 8.63
CA GLY A 44 -15.95 21.55 9.53
C GLY A 44 -16.02 20.02 9.47
N LYS A 45 -15.30 19.35 8.56
CA LYS A 45 -15.21 17.89 8.46
C LYS A 45 -14.02 17.35 9.22
N VAL A 46 -14.18 16.22 9.90
CA VAL A 46 -13.09 15.48 10.53
C VAL A 46 -12.29 14.75 9.45
N ILE A 47 -11.04 15.16 9.26
CA ILE A 47 -10.11 14.54 8.31
C ILE A 47 -9.41 13.35 8.96
N LEU A 48 -8.96 13.54 10.19
CA LEU A 48 -8.25 12.54 10.98
C LEU A 48 -8.65 12.72 12.45
N LYS A 49 -8.79 11.64 13.19
CA LYS A 49 -9.04 11.66 14.64
C LYS A 49 -8.26 10.56 15.33
N ALA A 50 -7.64 10.85 16.47
CA ALA A 50 -7.04 9.82 17.30
C ALA A 50 -8.12 8.88 17.86
N ILE A 51 -7.86 7.58 17.85
CA ILE A 51 -8.65 6.60 18.58
C ILE A 51 -8.09 6.58 20.02
N ASP A 52 -8.96 6.87 20.98
CA ASP A 52 -8.65 7.20 22.37
C ASP A 52 -7.81 8.48 22.52
N ARG A 53 -6.54 8.32 22.92
CA ARG A 53 -5.61 9.41 23.20
C ARG A 53 -4.45 9.37 22.22
N LEU A 54 -3.92 10.55 21.92
CA LEU A 54 -2.63 10.64 21.26
C LEU A 54 -1.54 10.03 22.13
N TYR A 55 -0.81 9.06 21.59
CA TYR A 55 0.43 8.59 22.19
C TYR A 55 1.41 8.09 21.13
N ARG A 56 2.69 8.11 21.51
CA ARG A 56 3.77 7.45 20.78
C ARG A 56 4.28 6.30 21.63
N GLY A 57 4.35 5.12 21.05
CA GLY A 57 4.88 3.93 21.67
C GLY A 57 6.31 3.66 21.21
N ILE A 58 7.06 2.99 22.08
CA ILE A 58 8.35 2.39 21.76
C ILE A 58 8.32 0.94 22.21
N VAL A 59 8.86 0.05 21.38
CA VAL A 59 9.04 -1.36 21.71
C VAL A 59 10.49 -1.73 21.46
N ARG A 60 11.08 -2.50 22.38
CA ARG A 60 12.38 -3.12 22.16
C ARG A 60 12.19 -4.40 21.35
N THR A 61 12.85 -4.49 20.19
CA THR A 61 12.71 -5.60 19.25
C THR A 61 13.05 -6.93 19.90
N GLU A 62 14.17 -7.00 20.64
CA GLU A 62 14.59 -8.21 21.38
C GLU A 62 13.52 -8.71 22.36
N LEU A 63 12.94 -7.81 23.15
CA LEU A 63 11.94 -8.19 24.17
C LEU A 63 10.61 -8.58 23.52
N MET A 64 10.23 -7.89 22.45
CA MET A 64 9.01 -8.22 21.72
C MET A 64 9.14 -9.57 21.01
N ALA A 65 10.28 -9.85 20.39
CA ALA A 65 10.57 -11.14 19.75
C ALA A 65 10.63 -12.32 20.74
N GLN A 66 10.91 -12.07 22.02
CA GLN A 66 10.86 -13.08 23.09
C GLN A 66 9.45 -13.31 23.64
N GLY A 67 8.50 -12.44 23.31
CA GLY A 67 7.10 -12.56 23.73
C GLY A 67 6.37 -13.68 23.00
N GLU A 68 5.15 -13.96 23.46
CA GLU A 68 4.24 -14.87 22.77
C GLU A 68 3.60 -14.19 21.55
N ASP A 69 3.67 -14.88 20.41
CA ASP A 69 2.99 -14.50 19.18
C ASP A 69 1.46 -14.53 19.41
N PRO A 70 0.75 -13.40 19.30
CA PRO A 70 -0.70 -13.38 19.47
C PRO A 70 -1.45 -14.16 18.37
N TYR A 71 -0.84 -14.38 17.21
CA TYR A 71 -1.42 -15.16 16.11
C TYR A 71 -0.36 -16.06 15.47
N PRO A 72 -0.19 -17.29 15.97
CA PRO A 72 0.78 -18.25 15.45
C PRO A 72 0.57 -18.60 13.98
N VAL A 73 -0.68 -18.51 13.50
CA VAL A 73 -1.06 -18.68 12.09
C VAL A 73 -1.29 -17.32 11.46
N THR A 74 -0.57 -17.05 10.39
CA THR A 74 -0.66 -15.80 9.62
C THR A 74 -0.76 -16.12 8.14
N TYR A 75 -1.70 -15.49 7.46
CA TYR A 75 -1.85 -15.52 6.01
C TYR A 75 -1.50 -14.18 5.40
N ALA A 76 -0.94 -14.19 4.19
CA ALA A 76 -0.71 -12.97 3.45
C ALA A 76 -1.00 -13.15 1.97
N CYS A 77 -1.62 -12.14 1.37
CA CYS A 77 -2.03 -12.14 -0.02
C CYS A 77 -1.24 -11.07 -0.78
N ASP A 78 -0.72 -11.44 -1.95
CA ASP A 78 -0.09 -10.50 -2.90
C ASP A 78 -0.50 -10.86 -4.33
N SER A 79 -0.53 -9.87 -5.21
CA SER A 79 -0.79 -9.99 -6.64
C SER A 79 0.34 -9.38 -7.44
N GLY A 80 1.13 -10.22 -8.11
CA GLY A 80 2.19 -9.74 -8.99
C GLY A 80 1.69 -9.59 -10.43
N SER A 81 2.39 -8.73 -11.16
CA SER A 81 1.99 -8.26 -12.48
C SER A 81 3.14 -8.37 -13.49
N THR A 82 2.77 -8.56 -14.76
CA THR A 82 3.73 -8.46 -15.87
C THR A 82 4.21 -7.02 -16.08
N ASN A 83 3.57 -6.04 -15.47
CA ASN A 83 3.44 -4.65 -15.91
C ASN A 83 2.69 -4.59 -17.25
N PRO A 84 1.93 -3.51 -17.51
CA PRO A 84 1.25 -3.32 -18.78
C PRO A 84 2.22 -3.41 -19.95
N ARG A 85 1.99 -4.40 -20.79
CA ARG A 85 2.62 -4.50 -22.10
C ARG A 85 1.85 -3.65 -23.07
N THR A 86 2.60 -2.92 -23.87
CA THR A 86 2.07 -2.08 -24.94
C THR A 86 2.54 -2.66 -26.25
N TYR A 87 1.65 -2.70 -27.24
CA TYR A 87 1.96 -3.17 -28.59
C TYR A 87 1.73 -2.04 -29.60
N ASP A 88 2.42 -2.10 -30.73
CA ASP A 88 2.32 -1.12 -31.83
C ASP A 88 0.89 -0.97 -32.39
N SER A 89 0.08 -2.00 -32.25
CA SER A 89 -1.36 -2.03 -32.56
C SER A 89 -2.21 -1.13 -31.66
N GLY A 90 -1.64 -0.56 -30.59
CA GLY A 90 -2.35 0.19 -29.56
C GLY A 90 -3.05 -0.70 -28.53
N LEU A 91 -2.74 -2.00 -28.53
CA LEU A 91 -3.18 -2.96 -27.52
C LEU A 91 -2.35 -2.77 -26.24
N PHE A 92 -3.05 -2.72 -25.10
CA PHE A 92 -2.47 -2.79 -23.77
C PHE A 92 -2.94 -4.07 -23.11
N VAL A 93 -2.02 -4.86 -22.55
CA VAL A 93 -2.32 -6.10 -21.82
C VAL A 93 -1.51 -6.15 -20.54
N ASP A 94 -2.15 -6.50 -19.43
CA ASP A 94 -1.43 -6.90 -18.22
C ASP A 94 -1.96 -8.23 -17.70
N PHE A 95 -1.05 -9.14 -17.39
CA PHE A 95 -1.32 -10.38 -16.68
C PHE A 95 -0.94 -10.19 -15.22
N CYS A 96 -1.92 -10.34 -14.35
CA CYS A 96 -1.72 -10.42 -12.92
C CYS A 96 -1.99 -11.84 -12.45
N HIS A 97 -1.22 -12.30 -11.47
CA HIS A 97 -1.60 -13.48 -10.71
C HIS A 97 -1.45 -13.23 -9.22
N CYS A 98 -2.43 -13.73 -8.49
CA CYS A 98 -2.49 -13.63 -7.05
C CYS A 98 -2.32 -15.00 -6.40
N GLY A 99 -1.67 -15.01 -5.23
CA GLY A 99 -1.46 -16.18 -4.40
C GLY A 99 -1.51 -15.83 -2.92
N LEU A 100 -1.94 -16.81 -2.11
CA LEU A 100 -1.98 -16.71 -0.66
C LEU A 100 -0.83 -17.50 -0.04
N ALA A 101 -0.04 -16.86 0.81
CA ALA A 101 0.99 -17.48 1.63
C ALA A 101 0.49 -17.72 3.06
N ALA A 102 1.08 -18.72 3.72
CA ALA A 102 0.82 -19.03 5.12
C ALA A 102 2.12 -19.15 5.92
N THR A 103 2.07 -18.77 7.20
CA THR A 103 3.07 -19.07 8.22
C THR A 103 2.35 -19.64 9.44
N PRO A 104 2.65 -20.89 9.85
CA PRO A 104 3.56 -21.85 9.21
C PRO A 104 3.19 -22.18 7.76
N THR A 105 4.14 -22.71 6.98
CA THR A 105 3.90 -23.01 5.57
C THR A 105 2.84 -24.08 5.40
N ASP A 106 1.79 -23.74 4.65
CA ASP A 106 0.75 -24.65 4.19
C ASP A 106 0.78 -24.69 2.66
N LEU A 107 1.09 -25.86 2.09
CA LEU A 107 1.19 -26.05 0.65
C LEU A 107 -0.17 -26.19 -0.04
N ASP A 108 -1.19 -26.66 0.68
CA ASP A 108 -2.54 -26.84 0.13
C ASP A 108 -3.16 -25.47 -0.11
N ILE A 109 -2.93 -24.52 0.80
CA ILE A 109 -3.29 -23.10 0.61
C ILE A 109 -2.43 -22.45 -0.47
N GLN A 110 -1.12 -22.67 -0.45
CA GLN A 110 -0.18 -22.02 -1.37
C GLN A 110 -0.24 -22.54 -2.80
N ARG A 111 -0.97 -23.62 -3.10
CA ARG A 111 -1.16 -24.11 -4.47
C ARG A 111 -2.15 -23.25 -5.25
N PHE A 112 -3.11 -22.61 -4.58
CA PHE A 112 -4.19 -21.89 -5.27
C PHE A 112 -3.70 -20.66 -6.03
N ARG A 113 -4.16 -20.47 -7.27
CA ARG A 113 -3.80 -19.33 -8.13
C ARG A 113 -5.02 -18.69 -8.74
N THR A 114 -5.04 -17.37 -8.77
CA THR A 114 -6.03 -16.58 -9.53
C THR A 114 -5.29 -15.69 -10.52
N ILE A 115 -5.50 -15.94 -11.81
CA ILE A 115 -4.86 -15.22 -12.91
C ILE A 115 -5.89 -14.31 -13.58
N VAL A 116 -5.56 -13.04 -13.75
CA VAL A 116 -6.38 -12.09 -14.49
C VAL A 116 -5.56 -11.51 -15.62
N CYS A 117 -6.09 -11.57 -16.83
CA CYS A 117 -5.59 -10.81 -17.97
C CYS A 117 -6.53 -9.63 -18.20
N ALA A 118 -6.08 -8.40 -17.97
CA ALA A 118 -6.81 -7.22 -18.42
C ALA A 118 -6.27 -6.76 -19.76
N ALA A 119 -7.16 -6.54 -20.72
CA ALA A 119 -6.81 -6.05 -22.05
C ALA A 119 -7.61 -4.79 -22.41
N TYR A 120 -6.97 -3.88 -23.11
CA TYR A 120 -7.59 -2.66 -23.63
C TYR A 120 -7.05 -2.36 -25.03
N SER A 121 -7.94 -1.99 -25.94
CA SER A 121 -7.60 -1.42 -27.24
C SER A 121 -8.45 -0.19 -27.48
N SER A 122 -7.85 0.86 -28.04
CA SER A 122 -8.59 2.06 -28.47
C SER A 122 -9.41 1.83 -29.75
N SER A 123 -9.19 0.71 -30.44
CA SER A 123 -9.86 0.40 -31.70
C SER A 123 -11.21 -0.28 -31.46
N GLN A 124 -12.29 0.37 -31.92
CA GLN A 124 -13.63 -0.23 -31.94
C GLN A 124 -13.76 -1.43 -32.90
N ARG A 125 -12.75 -1.67 -33.75
CA ARG A 125 -12.73 -2.79 -34.71
C ARG A 125 -12.12 -4.05 -34.12
N VAL A 126 -11.35 -3.93 -33.03
CA VAL A 126 -10.72 -5.05 -32.36
C VAL A 126 -11.69 -5.56 -31.30
N ALA A 127 -12.25 -6.74 -31.52
CA ALA A 127 -13.12 -7.41 -30.55
C ALA A 127 -12.27 -8.42 -29.75
N ILE A 128 -11.87 -8.04 -28.55
CA ILE A 128 -11.24 -8.97 -27.59
C ILE A 128 -12.39 -9.69 -26.87
N GLN A 129 -12.43 -11.02 -26.97
CA GLN A 129 -13.48 -11.81 -26.34
C GLN A 129 -13.17 -11.99 -24.86
N ALA A 130 -13.83 -11.21 -24.00
CA ALA A 130 -13.79 -11.42 -22.55
C ALA A 130 -14.36 -12.81 -22.21
N THR A 131 -13.75 -13.46 -21.23
CA THR A 131 -14.28 -14.71 -20.67
C THR A 131 -15.49 -14.39 -19.81
N LEU A 132 -16.61 -15.09 -20.03
CA LEU A 132 -17.84 -14.91 -19.26
C LEU A 132 -17.64 -15.32 -17.79
N ASP A 133 -17.10 -16.53 -17.60
CA ASP A 133 -16.86 -17.15 -16.30
C ASP A 133 -15.36 -17.41 -16.06
N TRP A 134 -15.04 -17.88 -14.85
CA TRP A 134 -13.69 -18.33 -14.50
C TRP A 134 -13.37 -19.65 -15.20
N GLU A 135 -12.22 -19.71 -15.87
CA GLU A 135 -11.67 -20.93 -16.44
C GLU A 135 -10.76 -21.62 -15.42
N THR A 136 -11.11 -22.82 -14.98
CA THR A 136 -10.32 -23.57 -13.99
C THR A 136 -9.23 -24.43 -14.63
N PHE A 137 -8.08 -24.54 -13.97
CA PHE A 137 -6.94 -25.35 -14.39
C PHE A 137 -6.22 -25.95 -13.16
N ASP A 138 -5.22 -26.80 -13.39
CA ASP A 138 -4.45 -27.48 -12.32
C ASP A 138 -5.36 -28.10 -11.24
N GLU A 139 -6.24 -29.03 -11.63
CA GLU A 139 -7.14 -29.74 -10.69
C GLU A 139 -7.98 -28.78 -9.80
N GLU A 140 -8.48 -27.68 -10.39
CA GLU A 140 -9.26 -26.63 -9.70
C GLU A 140 -8.47 -25.78 -8.69
N PHE A 141 -7.16 -25.99 -8.55
CA PHE A 141 -6.30 -25.11 -7.77
C PHE A 141 -6.01 -23.80 -8.51
N GLY A 142 -6.07 -23.80 -9.84
CA GLY A 142 -5.92 -22.60 -10.66
C GLY A 142 -7.25 -22.11 -11.23
N ARG A 143 -7.41 -20.79 -11.35
CA ARG A 143 -8.44 -20.17 -12.20
C ARG A 143 -7.92 -18.95 -12.94
N ALA A 144 -8.42 -18.72 -14.14
CA ALA A 144 -8.04 -17.61 -14.99
C ALA A 144 -9.29 -16.87 -15.54
N LYS A 145 -9.16 -15.56 -15.75
CA LYS A 145 -10.18 -14.74 -16.41
C LYS A 145 -9.54 -13.68 -17.28
N LEU A 146 -10.05 -13.50 -18.50
CA LEU A 146 -9.73 -12.38 -19.38
C LEU A 146 -10.84 -11.34 -19.32
N VAL A 147 -10.47 -10.12 -18.91
CA VAL A 147 -11.37 -8.97 -18.81
C VAL A 147 -10.93 -7.87 -19.77
N THR A 148 -11.89 -7.07 -20.22
CA THR A 148 -11.65 -6.02 -21.20
C THR A 148 -12.17 -4.68 -20.71
N ILE A 149 -11.43 -3.62 -20.98
CA ILE A 149 -11.91 -2.25 -20.83
C ILE A 149 -12.34 -1.77 -22.21
N ALA A 150 -13.55 -1.22 -22.33
CA ALA A 150 -14.07 -0.80 -23.61
C ALA A 150 -13.37 0.49 -24.11
N PRO A 151 -13.25 0.68 -25.44
CA PRO A 151 -12.58 1.85 -26.02
C PRO A 151 -13.16 3.20 -25.58
N ASP A 152 -14.46 3.26 -25.30
CA ASP A 152 -15.18 4.46 -24.87
C ASP A 152 -15.12 4.71 -23.35
N GLU A 153 -14.67 3.72 -22.58
CA GLU A 153 -14.45 3.83 -21.14
C GLU A 153 -13.14 4.53 -20.80
N LEU A 154 -12.21 4.60 -21.76
CA LEU A 154 -10.84 5.01 -21.50
C LEU A 154 -10.19 5.70 -22.70
N LYS A 155 -9.80 6.97 -22.56
CA LYS A 155 -9.09 7.72 -23.60
C LYS A 155 -7.65 8.09 -23.23
N ARG A 156 -7.29 8.04 -21.94
CA ARG A 156 -5.95 8.37 -21.42
C ARG A 156 -5.59 7.50 -20.22
N LYS A 157 -4.29 7.42 -19.87
CA LYS A 157 -3.77 6.60 -18.75
C LYS A 157 -4.08 5.10 -18.89
N ALA A 158 -4.15 4.61 -20.13
CA ALA A 158 -4.46 3.22 -20.42
C ALA A 158 -3.55 2.22 -19.68
N PRO A 159 -2.21 2.38 -19.67
CA PRO A 159 -1.33 1.48 -18.91
C PRO A 159 -1.70 1.39 -17.42
N ASP A 160 -1.79 2.54 -16.73
CA ASP A 160 -2.02 2.58 -15.29
C ASP A 160 -3.38 1.95 -14.91
N ILE A 161 -4.40 2.19 -15.74
CA ILE A 161 -5.74 1.66 -15.51
C ILE A 161 -5.77 0.15 -15.77
N VAL A 162 -5.25 -0.33 -16.89
CA VAL A 162 -5.15 -1.77 -17.19
C VAL A 162 -4.40 -2.51 -16.08
N HIS A 163 -3.28 -1.95 -15.62
CA HIS A 163 -2.49 -2.49 -14.52
C HIS A 163 -3.31 -2.64 -13.23
N SER A 164 -3.84 -1.52 -12.75
CA SER A 164 -4.53 -1.46 -11.46
C SER A 164 -5.79 -2.35 -11.49
N PHE A 165 -6.46 -2.39 -12.64
CA PHE A 165 -7.63 -3.22 -12.85
C PHE A 165 -7.33 -4.71 -12.75
N ALA A 166 -6.30 -5.18 -13.47
CA ALA A 166 -5.86 -6.57 -13.42
C ALA A 166 -5.44 -6.96 -12.00
N MET A 167 -4.65 -6.10 -11.35
CA MET A 167 -4.11 -6.34 -10.02
C MET A 167 -5.21 -6.41 -8.95
N TYR A 168 -6.09 -5.42 -8.90
CA TYR A 168 -7.17 -5.39 -7.91
C TYR A 168 -8.21 -6.49 -8.14
N LEU A 169 -8.50 -6.85 -9.40
CA LEU A 169 -9.40 -7.97 -9.68
C LEU A 169 -8.77 -9.29 -9.27
N ALA A 170 -7.49 -9.52 -9.59
CA ALA A 170 -6.78 -10.74 -9.19
C ALA A 170 -6.70 -10.88 -7.67
N GLU A 171 -6.28 -9.83 -6.96
CA GLU A 171 -6.18 -9.81 -5.49
C GLU A 171 -7.54 -10.04 -4.83
N SER A 172 -8.53 -9.20 -5.15
CA SER A 172 -9.82 -9.24 -4.46
C SER A 172 -10.58 -10.54 -4.72
N GLU A 173 -10.53 -11.06 -5.94
CA GLU A 173 -11.13 -12.35 -6.26
C GLU A 173 -10.41 -13.47 -5.52
N HIS A 174 -9.08 -13.47 -5.50
CA HIS A 174 -8.32 -14.53 -4.83
C HIS A 174 -8.66 -14.60 -3.34
N ILE A 175 -8.73 -13.45 -2.66
CA ILE A 175 -9.12 -13.40 -1.26
C ILE A 175 -10.55 -13.94 -1.08
N ILE A 176 -11.51 -13.54 -1.92
CA ILE A 176 -12.88 -14.07 -1.86
C ILE A 176 -12.94 -15.59 -2.06
N PHE A 177 -12.12 -16.12 -2.95
CA PHE A 177 -12.05 -17.56 -3.21
C PHE A 177 -11.40 -18.35 -2.06
N MET A 178 -10.49 -17.71 -1.34
CA MET A 178 -9.74 -18.34 -0.25
C MET A 178 -10.34 -18.09 1.14
N LYS A 179 -11.24 -17.12 1.31
CA LYS A 179 -11.71 -16.66 2.63
C LYS A 179 -12.21 -17.78 3.54
N ASP A 180 -12.97 -18.73 2.99
CA ASP A 180 -13.55 -19.85 3.75
C ASP A 180 -12.54 -20.98 4.03
N LYS A 181 -11.31 -20.87 3.49
CA LYS A 181 -10.19 -21.79 3.75
C LYS A 181 -9.20 -21.26 4.78
N ILE A 182 -9.36 -20.02 5.22
CA ILE A 182 -8.50 -19.36 6.20
C ILE A 182 -8.96 -19.78 7.60
N GLU A 183 -8.02 -20.12 8.47
CA GLU A 183 -8.34 -20.46 9.86
C GLU A 183 -8.95 -19.25 10.61
N PRO A 184 -10.06 -19.42 11.37
CA PRO A 184 -10.70 -18.31 12.09
C PRO A 184 -9.78 -17.61 13.10
N GLU A 185 -8.89 -18.35 13.77
CA GLU A 185 -7.97 -17.81 14.77
C GLU A 185 -6.61 -17.39 14.16
N SER A 186 -6.64 -16.78 12.97
CA SER A 186 -5.44 -16.37 12.23
C SER A 186 -5.35 -14.87 11.99
N PHE A 187 -4.17 -14.41 11.58
CA PHE A 187 -3.91 -13.03 11.19
C PHE A 187 -3.80 -12.89 9.68
N PHE A 188 -4.52 -11.96 9.07
CA PHE A 188 -4.50 -11.75 7.63
C PHE A 188 -3.79 -10.44 7.24
N ILE A 189 -2.90 -10.53 6.26
CA ILE A 189 -2.13 -9.39 5.76
C ILE A 189 -2.34 -9.22 4.26
N MET A 190 -2.83 -8.05 3.85
CA MET A 190 -2.86 -7.62 2.45
C MET A 190 -1.56 -6.87 2.15
N ASP A 191 -0.92 -7.17 1.00
CA ASP A 191 0.28 -6.44 0.58
C ASP A 191 -0.05 -5.07 -0.03
N GLY A 192 -0.45 -4.13 0.82
CA GLY A 192 -0.81 -2.79 0.42
C GLY A 192 -1.96 -2.22 1.25
N PRO A 193 -2.64 -1.18 0.74
CA PRO A 193 -3.83 -0.63 1.38
C PRO A 193 -4.97 -1.64 1.46
N ILE A 194 -5.81 -1.55 2.50
CA ILE A 194 -7.01 -2.42 2.61
C ILE A 194 -8.08 -2.13 1.55
N TYR A 195 -7.95 -1.01 0.83
CA TYR A 195 -8.90 -0.58 -0.20
C TYR A 195 -8.19 -0.15 -1.49
N PRO A 196 -8.81 -0.36 -2.66
CA PRO A 196 -8.22 -0.06 -3.96
C PRO A 196 -8.34 1.44 -4.27
N LYS A 197 -7.57 2.26 -3.55
CA LYS A 197 -7.65 3.74 -3.54
C LYS A 197 -7.68 4.36 -4.94
N GLN A 198 -6.84 3.86 -5.85
CA GLN A 198 -6.75 4.37 -7.21
C GLN A 198 -8.01 4.07 -8.02
N LEU A 199 -8.61 2.89 -7.86
CA LEU A 199 -9.89 2.56 -8.47
C LEU A 199 -11.02 3.39 -7.86
N MET A 200 -11.08 3.51 -6.53
CA MET A 200 -12.07 4.35 -5.85
C MET A 200 -12.06 5.79 -6.37
N TYR A 201 -10.88 6.34 -6.64
CA TYR A 201 -10.74 7.65 -7.28
C TYR A 201 -11.34 7.69 -8.69
N TRP A 202 -11.03 6.72 -9.55
CA TRP A 202 -11.59 6.67 -10.90
C TRP A 202 -13.10 6.45 -10.93
N MET A 203 -13.65 5.78 -9.92
CA MET A 203 -15.10 5.54 -9.81
C MET A 203 -15.89 6.81 -9.50
N VAL A 204 -15.28 7.81 -8.85
CA VAL A 204 -15.92 9.11 -8.55
C VAL A 204 -15.50 10.24 -9.47
N LEU A 205 -14.52 10.00 -10.34
CA LEU A 205 -14.12 10.99 -11.34
C LEU A 205 -15.23 11.19 -12.36
N ASP A 206 -15.63 12.44 -12.55
CA ASP A 206 -16.50 12.87 -13.64
C ASP A 206 -15.64 13.45 -14.77
N ASP A 207 -14.93 12.55 -15.45
CA ASP A 207 -13.95 12.87 -16.50
C ASP A 207 -14.41 12.28 -17.83
N GLU A 208 -14.40 13.10 -18.90
CA GLU A 208 -14.80 12.64 -20.24
C GLU A 208 -13.82 11.63 -20.86
N ASP A 209 -12.60 11.55 -20.33
CA ASP A 209 -11.52 10.67 -20.79
C ASP A 209 -11.39 9.38 -19.97
N VAL A 210 -12.03 9.29 -18.79
CA VAL A 210 -11.98 8.12 -17.91
C VAL A 210 -13.37 7.83 -17.37
N ARG A 211 -14.08 6.89 -18.00
CA ARG A 211 -15.46 6.50 -17.68
C ARG A 211 -15.57 5.10 -17.05
N ILE A 212 -14.52 4.69 -16.33
CA ILE A 212 -14.42 3.39 -15.65
C ILE A 212 -15.57 3.11 -14.69
N ARG A 213 -16.26 4.14 -14.18
CA ARG A 213 -17.45 3.97 -13.33
C ARG A 213 -18.59 3.16 -13.96
N GLN A 214 -18.64 3.06 -15.30
CA GLN A 214 -19.64 2.28 -16.04
C GLN A 214 -19.27 0.80 -16.18
N ASN A 215 -17.99 0.47 -15.97
CA ASN A 215 -17.48 -0.87 -16.18
C ASN A 215 -17.94 -1.82 -15.06
N SER A 216 -18.53 -2.96 -15.45
CA SER A 216 -19.07 -3.93 -14.49
C SER A 216 -18.00 -4.61 -13.64
N ASP A 217 -16.84 -4.92 -14.23
CA ASP A 217 -15.72 -5.53 -13.50
C ASP A 217 -15.09 -4.50 -12.53
N ALA A 218 -15.08 -3.20 -12.86
CA ALA A 218 -14.67 -2.14 -11.91
C ALA A 218 -15.52 -2.13 -10.64
N ARG A 219 -16.85 -2.19 -10.82
CA ARG A 219 -17.80 -2.27 -9.71
C ARG A 219 -17.61 -3.58 -8.93
N LYS A 220 -17.40 -4.69 -9.63
CA LYS A 220 -17.14 -5.99 -9.02
C LYS A 220 -15.93 -5.95 -8.10
N ILE A 221 -14.83 -5.31 -8.52
CA ILE A 221 -13.66 -5.11 -7.67
C ILE A 221 -14.06 -4.40 -6.38
N LEU A 222 -14.77 -3.26 -6.45
CA LEU A 222 -15.21 -2.54 -5.24
C LEU A 222 -16.10 -3.41 -4.34
N GLN A 223 -17.04 -4.16 -4.93
CA GLN A 223 -17.90 -5.09 -4.20
C GLN A 223 -17.08 -6.18 -3.51
N ASN A 224 -16.08 -6.76 -4.18
CA ASN A 224 -15.21 -7.77 -3.59
C ASN A 224 -14.47 -7.23 -2.36
N TYR A 225 -13.93 -6.00 -2.39
CA TYR A 225 -13.30 -5.42 -1.19
C TYR A 225 -14.29 -5.20 -0.05
N ILE A 226 -15.56 -4.88 -0.34
CA ILE A 226 -16.61 -4.81 0.69
C ILE A 226 -16.89 -6.20 1.25
N ASP A 227 -17.10 -7.20 0.39
CA ASP A 227 -17.37 -8.58 0.77
C ASP A 227 -16.21 -9.21 1.57
N ILE A 228 -14.98 -8.82 1.27
CA ILE A 228 -13.78 -9.18 2.04
C ILE A 228 -13.89 -8.59 3.45
N MET A 229 -14.12 -7.28 3.56
CA MET A 229 -14.24 -6.64 4.87
C MET A 229 -15.43 -7.18 5.66
N ASP A 230 -16.57 -7.46 5.01
CA ASP A 230 -17.74 -8.08 5.62
C ASP A 230 -17.37 -9.41 6.27
N HIS A 231 -16.62 -10.25 5.57
CA HIS A 231 -16.16 -11.52 6.10
C HIS A 231 -15.26 -11.34 7.34
N PHE A 232 -14.27 -10.43 7.29
CA PHE A 232 -13.39 -10.19 8.43
C PHE A 232 -14.12 -9.55 9.62
N LEU A 233 -15.07 -8.64 9.37
CA LEU A 233 -15.90 -8.01 10.39
C LEU A 233 -16.87 -9.00 11.05
N GLU A 234 -17.54 -9.84 10.25
CA GLU A 234 -18.50 -10.85 10.73
C GLU A 234 -17.81 -11.87 11.64
N ASN A 235 -16.61 -12.31 11.27
CA ASN A 235 -15.87 -13.32 12.02
C ASN A 235 -14.95 -12.72 13.09
N GLN A 236 -14.90 -11.38 13.23
CA GLN A 236 -13.95 -10.68 14.11
C GLN A 236 -12.49 -11.09 13.88
N MET A 237 -12.16 -11.41 12.63
CA MET A 237 -10.85 -11.86 12.22
C MET A 237 -9.95 -10.66 11.95
N PRO A 238 -8.74 -10.60 12.53
CA PRO A 238 -7.84 -9.48 12.30
C PRO A 238 -7.30 -9.48 10.86
N VAL A 239 -7.58 -8.39 10.15
CA VAL A 239 -7.00 -8.09 8.84
C VAL A 239 -6.30 -6.74 8.86
N VAL A 240 -5.12 -6.69 8.24
CA VAL A 240 -4.41 -5.43 8.01
C VAL A 240 -3.94 -5.31 6.57
N GLY A 241 -3.93 -4.08 6.08
CA GLY A 241 -3.16 -3.68 4.92
C GLY A 241 -1.79 -3.18 5.36
N PHE A 242 -0.72 -3.77 4.83
CA PHE A 242 0.65 -3.39 5.17
C PHE A 242 1.28 -2.54 4.04
N VAL A 243 1.33 -1.22 4.22
CA VAL A 243 1.85 -0.30 3.21
C VAL A 243 3.34 -0.05 3.40
N LYS A 244 4.17 -0.63 2.52
CA LYS A 244 5.65 -0.57 2.57
C LYS A 244 6.20 0.85 2.37
N ASN A 245 5.58 1.63 1.48
CA ASN A 245 6.04 2.96 1.09
C ASN A 245 4.86 3.94 1.03
N PRO A 246 4.38 4.45 2.18
CA PRO A 246 3.24 5.35 2.20
C PRO A 246 3.56 6.69 1.52
N THR A 247 2.76 7.02 0.51
CA THR A 247 2.84 8.26 -0.30
C THR A 247 1.71 9.24 -0.01
N ASP A 248 0.95 9.00 1.07
CA ASP A 248 -0.16 9.87 1.50
C ASP A 248 0.32 11.31 1.77
N VAL A 249 -0.50 12.28 1.41
CA VAL A 249 -0.25 13.74 1.62
C VAL A 249 -1.36 14.43 2.38
N GLN A 250 -2.35 13.68 2.86
CA GLN A 250 -3.63 14.23 3.32
C GLN A 250 -3.48 15.05 4.60
N ILE A 251 -2.66 14.59 5.54
CA ILE A 251 -2.42 15.33 6.78
C ILE A 251 -1.65 16.60 6.43
N MET A 252 -0.56 16.50 5.68
CA MET A 252 0.26 17.66 5.30
C MET A 252 -0.52 18.70 4.50
N ASP A 253 -1.34 18.28 3.54
CA ASP A 253 -2.23 19.15 2.77
C ASP A 253 -3.29 19.83 3.66
N SER A 254 -3.88 19.09 4.60
CA SER A 254 -4.90 19.63 5.51
C SER A 254 -4.31 20.65 6.48
N VAL A 255 -3.13 20.39 7.05
CA VAL A 255 -2.43 21.34 7.92
C VAL A 255 -2.03 22.59 7.13
N ARG A 256 -1.54 22.45 5.89
CA ARG A 256 -1.19 23.58 5.02
C ARG A 256 -2.40 24.48 4.72
N LYS A 257 -3.58 23.89 4.55
CA LYS A 257 -4.84 24.62 4.29
C LYS A 257 -5.39 25.35 5.51
N LYS A 258 -5.07 24.93 6.73
CA LYS A 258 -5.52 25.62 7.96
C LYS A 258 -4.95 27.04 8.14
N LYS A 259 -3.92 27.43 7.36
CA LYS A 259 -3.22 28.74 7.48
C LYS A 259 -2.70 29.05 8.90
N GLU A 260 -2.58 28.04 9.76
CA GLU A 260 -1.81 28.14 10.99
C GLU A 260 -0.34 28.34 10.59
N ALA A 261 0.41 29.18 11.30
CA ALA A 261 1.75 29.65 10.92
C ALA A 261 2.84 28.56 11.10
N PHE A 262 2.63 27.38 10.51
CA PHE A 262 3.64 26.34 10.43
C PHE A 262 4.36 26.44 9.11
N ASP A 263 5.67 26.67 9.16
CA ASP A 263 6.52 26.36 8.03
C ASP A 263 6.62 24.83 7.94
N LEU A 264 5.93 24.24 6.95
CA LEU A 264 5.80 22.79 6.78
C LEU A 264 6.87 22.27 5.82
N PRO A 265 7.99 21.70 6.31
CA PRO A 265 9.06 21.19 5.45
C PRO A 265 8.66 19.89 4.75
N TRP A 266 7.63 19.20 5.23
CA TRP A 266 7.18 17.91 4.72
C TRP A 266 6.08 18.06 3.67
N MET A 267 6.24 17.29 2.60
CA MET A 267 5.23 17.12 1.56
C MET A 267 4.37 15.88 1.82
N LEU A 268 5.01 14.78 2.21
CA LEU A 268 4.35 13.50 2.49
C LEU A 268 4.10 13.34 4.00
N ASP A 269 3.00 12.68 4.34
CA ASP A 269 2.66 12.32 5.72
C ASP A 269 3.75 11.41 6.31
N SER A 270 4.33 10.52 5.49
CA SER A 270 5.42 9.62 5.89
C SER A 270 6.72 10.35 6.25
N GLN A 271 7.00 11.50 5.63
CA GLN A 271 8.14 12.35 6.01
C GLN A 271 7.92 12.99 7.38
N PHE A 272 6.70 13.46 7.66
CA PHE A 272 6.34 13.98 8.99
C PHE A 272 6.46 12.88 10.06
N PHE A 273 5.85 11.71 9.84
CA PHE A 273 5.89 10.62 10.83
C PHE A 273 7.29 10.07 11.07
N ARG A 274 8.14 10.02 10.04
CA ARG A 274 9.57 9.70 10.20
C ARG A 274 10.24 10.61 11.21
N ASN A 275 10.00 11.92 11.10
CA ASN A 275 10.57 12.90 12.01
C ASN A 275 9.97 12.80 13.42
N LEU A 276 8.65 12.62 13.51
CA LEU A 276 7.94 12.50 14.78
C LEU A 276 8.37 11.26 15.60
N LEU A 277 8.68 10.15 14.92
CA LEU A 277 8.99 8.86 15.52
C LEU A 277 10.50 8.59 15.66
N SER A 278 11.36 9.42 15.07
CA SER A 278 12.82 9.28 15.19
C SER A 278 13.32 9.81 16.52
N LEU A 279 13.81 8.93 17.40
CA LEU A 279 14.34 9.30 18.72
C LEU A 279 15.61 10.16 18.62
N GLU A 280 16.48 9.90 17.63
CA GLU A 280 17.71 10.68 17.43
C GLU A 280 17.39 12.17 17.23
N LYS A 281 16.30 12.48 16.52
CA LYS A 281 15.84 13.86 16.30
C LYS A 281 15.13 14.47 17.52
N VAL A 282 14.57 13.64 18.40
CA VAL A 282 13.95 14.08 19.66
C VAL A 282 15.00 14.35 20.76
N ASP A 283 16.10 13.60 20.79
CA ASP A 283 17.19 13.78 21.78
C ASP A 283 18.10 14.97 21.46
N ILE A 284 18.34 15.24 20.17
CA ILE A 284 19.06 16.45 19.73
C ILE A 284 18.29 17.71 20.14
N SER A 285 16.96 17.61 20.16
CA SER A 285 16.07 18.75 20.33
C SER A 285 15.69 19.07 21.77
N SER A 286 15.81 18.10 22.68
CA SER A 286 15.58 18.25 24.12
C SER A 286 16.80 18.78 24.91
N GLY A 287 17.88 19.18 24.24
CA GLY A 287 19.06 19.77 24.88
C GLY A 287 19.89 18.80 25.74
N ASN A 288 19.49 17.52 25.83
CA ASN A 288 20.21 16.47 26.56
C ASN A 288 21.41 15.90 25.80
N SER A 289 21.87 16.59 24.75
CA SER A 289 23.18 16.36 24.15
C SER A 289 24.27 16.85 25.12
N GLY A 290 24.53 16.07 26.17
CA GLY A 290 25.70 16.22 27.01
C GLY A 290 26.96 16.01 26.18
N ARG A 291 27.50 17.11 25.62
CA ARG A 291 28.92 17.47 25.39
C ARG A 291 29.94 16.42 24.88
N ASN A 292 29.54 15.21 24.49
CA ASN A 292 30.46 14.10 24.19
C ASN A 292 30.28 13.47 22.80
N SER A 293 29.61 14.14 21.85
CA SER A 293 29.58 13.71 20.44
C SER A 293 30.54 14.52 19.55
N LYS A 294 31.77 14.72 20.04
CA LYS A 294 32.93 15.08 19.20
C LYS A 294 34.07 14.11 19.50
N ASN A 295 33.83 12.82 19.26
CA ASN A 295 34.92 11.90 19.00
C ASN A 295 34.55 11.04 17.81
N ASN A 296 35.28 11.29 16.72
CA ASN A 296 35.43 10.35 15.61
C ASN A 296 35.78 8.98 16.19
N GLY A 297 34.85 8.03 16.06
CA GLY A 297 35.07 6.64 16.42
C GLY A 297 34.32 5.75 15.45
N LYS A 298 35.00 5.33 14.38
CA LYS A 298 34.72 4.07 13.70
C LYS A 298 34.75 2.97 14.77
N ASN A 299 33.63 2.63 15.42
CA ASN A 299 33.49 1.48 16.31
C ASN A 299 32.01 1.26 16.71
N GLY A 300 31.34 0.32 16.02
CA GLY A 300 30.35 -0.66 16.51
C GLY A 300 29.09 -0.29 17.30
N ARG A 301 28.96 0.89 17.94
CA ARG A 301 27.85 1.18 18.88
C ARG A 301 26.60 1.79 18.26
N HIS A 302 26.72 2.50 17.14
CA HIS A 302 25.55 3.14 16.50
C HIS A 302 24.63 2.15 15.77
N THR A 303 25.17 1.03 15.31
CA THR A 303 24.41 -0.01 14.61
C THR A 303 23.52 -0.82 15.56
N ASP A 304 23.97 -1.08 16.79
CA ASP A 304 23.18 -1.81 17.79
C ASP A 304 21.93 -1.03 18.24
N PHE A 305 22.04 0.28 18.45
CA PHE A 305 20.90 1.09 18.91
C PHE A 305 19.77 1.16 17.87
N ARG A 306 20.09 1.27 16.58
CA ARG A 306 19.08 1.38 15.51
C ARG A 306 18.30 0.07 15.26
N ASN A 307 18.89 -1.08 15.63
CA ASN A 307 18.22 -2.38 15.55
C ASN A 307 17.42 -2.74 16.81
N ALA A 308 17.57 -1.97 17.89
CA ALA A 308 17.05 -2.34 19.21
C ALA A 308 15.59 -1.97 19.46
N TYR A 309 14.98 -1.12 18.62
CA TYR A 309 13.61 -0.64 18.86
C TYR A 309 12.81 -0.34 17.59
N ILE A 310 11.49 -0.33 17.75
CA ILE A 310 10.52 0.21 16.81
C ILE A 310 9.73 1.29 17.56
N THR A 311 9.50 2.43 16.92
CA THR A 311 8.60 3.47 17.43
C THR A 311 7.33 3.50 16.59
N TYR A 312 6.20 3.82 17.21
CA TYR A 312 4.90 3.80 16.55
C TYR A 312 3.92 4.81 17.16
N THR A 313 2.83 5.10 16.47
CA THR A 313 1.76 5.98 16.95
C THR A 313 0.60 5.19 17.54
N ASN A 314 -0.31 5.87 18.23
CA ASN A 314 -1.70 5.40 18.37
C ASN A 314 -2.36 5.16 17.00
N TRP A 315 -3.54 4.52 17.01
CA TRP A 315 -4.38 4.41 15.83
C TRP A 315 -5.13 5.72 15.57
N PHE A 316 -5.26 6.06 14.30
CA PHE A 316 -6.04 7.17 13.80
C PHE A 316 -7.20 6.66 12.96
N LEU A 317 -8.38 7.21 13.18
CA LEU A 317 -9.54 7.10 12.30
C LEU A 317 -9.45 8.19 11.24
N GLN A 318 -9.58 7.81 9.98
CA GLN A 318 -9.63 8.72 8.83
C GLN A 318 -11.01 8.57 8.17
N PRO A 319 -12.05 9.26 8.65
CA PRO A 319 -13.41 9.01 8.18
C PRO A 319 -13.72 9.73 6.86
N ASN A 320 -12.95 10.77 6.51
CA ASN A 320 -13.18 11.59 5.32
C ASN A 320 -11.90 11.82 4.52
N ARG A 321 -12.09 12.10 3.22
CA ARG A 321 -11.07 12.38 2.20
C ARG A 321 -10.08 11.24 1.99
N PHE A 322 -9.85 10.94 0.72
CA PHE A 322 -8.60 10.37 0.22
C PHE A 322 -8.15 11.09 -1.07
N TYR A 323 -9.02 11.91 -1.69
CA TYR A 323 -8.73 12.78 -2.83
C TYR A 323 -9.52 14.09 -2.75
N GLU A 324 -8.95 15.17 -3.27
CA GLU A 324 -9.36 16.57 -3.19
C GLU A 324 -10.86 16.83 -3.42
N LYS A 325 -11.69 16.60 -2.39
CA LYS A 325 -13.15 16.88 -2.35
C LYS A 325 -14.05 15.93 -3.14
N MET A 326 -13.52 14.95 -3.87
CA MET A 326 -14.34 14.04 -4.70
C MET A 326 -14.91 12.84 -3.93
N LEU A 327 -14.22 12.37 -2.89
CA LEU A 327 -14.71 11.27 -2.03
C LEU A 327 -15.29 11.81 -0.73
N ASN A 328 -16.50 11.37 -0.39
CA ASN A 328 -17.17 11.67 0.88
C ASN A 328 -16.78 10.73 2.03
N GLY A 329 -15.80 9.85 1.83
CA GLY A 329 -15.29 8.90 2.82
C GLY A 329 -14.04 8.18 2.31
N THR A 330 -13.47 7.29 3.12
CA THR A 330 -12.25 6.52 2.79
C THR A 330 -12.51 5.05 2.53
N SER A 331 -13.77 4.63 2.58
CA SER A 331 -14.19 3.26 2.28
C SER A 331 -14.70 3.15 0.84
N PRO A 332 -14.76 1.94 0.26
CA PRO A 332 -15.35 1.71 -1.06
C PRO A 332 -16.79 2.23 -1.18
N LEU A 333 -17.53 2.30 -0.07
CA LEU A 333 -18.89 2.87 -0.01
C LEU A 333 -18.93 4.35 -0.39
N ALA A 334 -17.84 5.08 -0.19
CA ALA A 334 -17.74 6.48 -0.61
C ALA A 334 -17.63 6.64 -2.13
N ALA A 335 -17.30 5.56 -2.84
CA ALA A 335 -17.28 5.51 -4.30
C ALA A 335 -18.63 5.08 -4.90
N ALA A 336 -19.71 5.15 -4.11
CA ALA A 336 -21.05 4.76 -4.53
C ALA A 336 -21.47 5.49 -5.82
N ASP A 337 -22.03 4.70 -6.72
CA ASP A 337 -22.28 5.05 -8.10
C ASP A 337 -23.53 5.96 -8.27
N PRO A 338 -23.43 7.08 -9.02
CA PRO A 338 -24.58 7.91 -9.37
C PRO A 338 -25.69 7.19 -10.16
N PHE A 339 -25.45 6.00 -10.74
CA PHE A 339 -26.50 5.20 -11.41
C PHE A 339 -27.37 4.34 -10.45
N GLN A 340 -27.33 4.59 -9.13
CA GLN A 340 -28.24 4.00 -8.13
C GLN A 340 -28.15 2.48 -7.96
N GLN A 341 -27.08 1.84 -8.44
CA GLN A 341 -26.76 0.45 -8.08
C GLN A 341 -25.87 0.47 -6.83
N GLU A 342 -26.51 0.51 -5.67
CA GLU A 342 -25.83 0.51 -4.37
C GLU A 342 -24.93 -0.73 -4.22
N LEU A 343 -23.68 -0.48 -3.78
CA LEU A 343 -22.79 -1.55 -3.36
C LEU A 343 -23.38 -2.19 -2.10
N LYS A 344 -23.45 -3.51 -2.06
CA LYS A 344 -24.03 -4.24 -0.93
C LYS A 344 -23.03 -4.30 0.20
N HIS A 345 -23.50 -4.12 1.43
CA HIS A 345 -22.67 -4.15 2.62
C HIS A 345 -23.49 -4.65 3.80
N ASN A 346 -22.87 -5.44 4.69
CA ASN A 346 -23.55 -6.03 5.84
C ASN A 346 -23.43 -5.19 7.13
N PHE A 347 -22.47 -4.27 7.19
CA PHE A 347 -22.20 -3.44 8.36
C PHE A 347 -22.54 -1.96 8.13
N PRO A 348 -22.67 -1.14 9.18
CA PRO A 348 -22.80 0.30 9.04
C PRO A 348 -21.60 0.93 8.29
N PRO A 349 -21.80 1.99 7.47
CA PRO A 349 -20.71 2.60 6.70
C PRO A 349 -19.50 3.06 7.52
N GLU A 350 -19.70 3.40 8.79
CA GLU A 350 -18.63 3.76 9.73
C GLU A 350 -17.64 2.62 9.99
N ASP A 351 -18.07 1.35 9.92
CA ASP A 351 -17.21 0.20 10.21
C ASP A 351 -16.17 -0.04 9.11
N TYR A 352 -16.42 0.47 7.90
CA TYR A 352 -15.47 0.45 6.79
C TYR A 352 -14.55 1.67 6.79
N ALA A 353 -14.70 2.61 7.72
CA ALA A 353 -13.82 3.78 7.77
C ALA A 353 -12.37 3.33 7.98
N LEU A 354 -11.44 4.00 7.29
CA LEU A 354 -10.04 3.60 7.31
C LEU A 354 -9.43 3.99 8.66
N CYS A 355 -8.89 3.02 9.37
CA CYS A 355 -8.01 3.27 10.50
C CYS A 355 -6.58 2.94 10.12
N PHE A 356 -5.62 3.67 10.69
CA PHE A 356 -4.22 3.34 10.53
C PHE A 356 -3.38 3.74 11.73
N PHE A 357 -2.23 3.10 11.86
CA PHE A 357 -1.13 3.63 12.67
C PHE A 357 0.16 3.63 11.86
N MET A 358 1.10 4.48 12.27
CA MET A 358 2.39 4.65 11.63
C MET A 358 3.46 4.05 12.52
N LEU A 359 4.44 3.39 11.91
CA LEU A 359 5.57 2.84 12.62
C LEU A 359 6.88 3.16 11.89
N TYR A 360 7.92 3.40 12.67
CA TYR A 360 9.25 3.74 12.20
C TYR A 360 10.25 2.69 12.68
N MET A 361 11.04 2.18 11.73
CA MET A 361 12.09 1.20 11.96
C MET A 361 13.45 1.85 11.69
N PRO A 362 14.20 2.26 12.72
CA PRO A 362 15.47 2.97 12.55
C PRO A 362 16.56 2.14 11.88
N SER A 363 16.52 0.81 12.00
CA SER A 363 17.51 -0.11 11.42
C SER A 363 17.63 0.01 9.92
N LYS A 364 16.49 0.15 9.24
CA LYS A 364 16.37 0.29 7.79
C LYS A 364 16.00 1.71 7.36
N ASP A 365 15.77 2.60 8.32
CA ASP A 365 15.23 3.93 8.11
C ASP A 365 13.95 3.90 7.24
N PHE A 366 12.98 3.08 7.65
CA PHE A 366 11.68 2.96 6.97
C PHE A 366 10.52 3.37 7.86
N VAL A 367 9.51 3.97 7.22
CA VAL A 367 8.20 4.23 7.82
C VAL A 367 7.19 3.35 7.13
N PHE A 368 6.50 2.53 7.90
CA PHE A 368 5.39 1.72 7.42
C PHE A 368 4.07 2.32 7.91
N LYS A 369 3.02 2.11 7.11
CA LYS A 369 1.64 2.42 7.49
C LYS A 369 0.88 1.11 7.53
N VAL A 370 0.16 0.88 8.61
CA VAL A 370 -0.68 -0.29 8.78
C VAL A 370 -2.12 0.17 8.82
N GLU A 371 -2.94 -0.39 7.94
CA GLU A 371 -4.34 -0.01 7.72
C GLU A 371 -5.27 -1.13 8.18
N ALA A 372 -6.43 -0.79 8.75
CA ALA A 372 -7.47 -1.75 9.14
C ALA A 372 -8.85 -1.05 9.15
N PRO A 373 -9.96 -1.78 8.97
CA PRO A 373 -11.31 -1.20 9.05
C PRO A 373 -11.65 -0.81 10.50
N TYR A 374 -12.34 0.32 10.68
CA TYR A 374 -12.75 0.82 12.00
C TYR A 374 -13.59 -0.18 12.78
N GLY A 375 -14.40 -1.00 12.10
CA GLY A 375 -15.22 -2.03 12.73
C GLY A 375 -14.40 -3.05 13.54
N LEU A 376 -13.14 -3.31 13.17
CA LEU A 376 -12.20 -4.13 13.97
C LEU A 376 -11.43 -3.30 15.00
N ILE A 377 -11.07 -2.07 14.64
CA ILE A 377 -10.22 -1.20 15.46
C ILE A 377 -10.99 -0.54 16.62
N LYS A 378 -12.31 -0.42 16.54
CA LYS A 378 -13.14 0.11 17.63
C LYS A 378 -13.16 -0.81 18.86
N ASP A 379 -12.85 -2.10 18.69
CA ASP A 379 -12.63 -3.03 19.80
C ASP A 379 -11.20 -2.88 20.36
N ASP A 380 -11.08 -2.53 21.64
CA ASP A 380 -9.80 -2.28 22.30
C ASP A 380 -8.89 -3.51 22.36
N TYR A 381 -9.47 -4.68 22.60
CA TYR A 381 -8.73 -5.93 22.67
C TYR A 381 -8.19 -6.30 21.30
N LEU A 382 -9.05 -6.30 20.27
CA LEU A 382 -8.65 -6.64 18.91
C LEU A 382 -7.63 -5.65 18.36
N ARG A 383 -7.83 -4.34 18.57
CA ARG A 383 -6.87 -3.28 18.23
C ARG A 383 -5.50 -3.53 18.88
N MET A 384 -5.48 -3.91 20.15
CA MET A 384 -4.24 -4.25 20.86
C MET A 384 -3.56 -5.50 20.28
N GLN A 385 -4.33 -6.56 19.98
CA GLN A 385 -3.77 -7.79 19.40
C GLN A 385 -3.20 -7.56 18.01
N ILE A 386 -3.90 -6.79 17.15
CA ILE A 386 -3.42 -6.41 15.82
C ILE A 386 -2.09 -5.65 15.94
N THR A 387 -2.05 -4.64 16.82
CA THR A 387 -0.84 -3.84 17.04
C THR A 387 0.32 -4.71 17.52
N LYS A 388 0.06 -5.59 18.51
CA LYS A 388 1.06 -6.50 19.06
C LYS A 388 1.60 -7.45 17.99
N LYS A 389 0.73 -8.04 17.16
CA LYS A 389 1.11 -8.97 16.09
C LYS A 389 2.05 -8.32 15.10
N VAL A 390 1.69 -7.14 14.59
CA VAL A 390 2.55 -6.41 13.64
C VAL A 390 3.92 -6.10 14.26
N LEU A 391 3.95 -5.60 15.49
CA LEU A 391 5.21 -5.29 16.16
C LEU A 391 6.05 -6.54 16.44
N PHE A 392 5.41 -7.67 16.73
CA PHE A 392 6.06 -8.97 16.91
C PHE A 392 6.74 -9.45 15.62
N ASP A 393 6.00 -9.51 14.51
CA ASP A 393 6.52 -9.95 13.21
C ASP A 393 7.69 -9.07 12.74
N LEU A 394 7.56 -7.75 12.92
CA LEU A 394 8.61 -6.79 12.60
C LEU A 394 9.84 -6.94 13.51
N SER A 395 9.65 -7.32 14.77
CA SER A 395 10.76 -7.52 15.71
C SER A 395 11.58 -8.78 15.39
N LEU A 396 10.99 -9.78 14.74
CA LEU A 396 11.68 -11.01 14.34
C LEU A 396 12.52 -10.84 13.06
N HIS A 397 11.95 -10.23 12.02
CA HIS A 397 12.57 -10.24 10.69
C HIS A 397 12.75 -8.83 10.08
N GLY A 398 12.34 -7.79 10.79
CA GLY A 398 12.30 -6.42 10.26
C GLY A 398 11.28 -6.22 9.15
N PHE A 399 10.43 -7.22 8.89
CA PHE A 399 9.37 -7.27 7.89
C PHE A 399 8.50 -8.52 8.14
N PRO A 400 7.17 -8.52 7.91
CA PRO A 400 6.36 -9.72 8.11
C PRO A 400 6.78 -10.87 7.19
N LEU A 401 7.17 -12.01 7.76
CA LEU A 401 7.69 -13.15 7.00
C LEU A 401 6.66 -13.68 5.99
N THR A 402 5.40 -13.73 6.39
CA THR A 402 4.32 -14.22 5.53
C THR A 402 4.13 -13.34 4.29
N LEU A 403 4.29 -12.02 4.41
CA LEU A 403 4.30 -11.13 3.24
C LEU A 403 5.48 -11.43 2.33
N THR A 404 6.68 -11.63 2.85
CA THR A 404 7.83 -12.02 2.02
C THR A 404 7.56 -13.33 1.25
N LYS A 405 6.85 -14.29 1.85
CA LYS A 405 6.40 -15.50 1.16
C LYS A 405 5.37 -15.19 0.06
N ALA A 406 4.38 -14.34 0.35
CA ALA A 406 3.37 -13.92 -0.63
C ALA A 406 4.02 -13.21 -1.83
N ASP A 407 4.90 -12.23 -1.58
CA ASP A 407 5.72 -11.55 -2.59
C ASP A 407 6.47 -12.55 -3.47
N HIS A 408 7.07 -13.58 -2.87
CA HIS A 408 7.79 -14.62 -3.61
C HIS A 408 6.88 -15.51 -4.46
N LEU A 409 5.68 -15.83 -3.98
CA LEU A 409 4.69 -16.65 -4.69
C LEU A 409 4.04 -15.91 -5.84
N ALA A 410 3.78 -14.61 -5.68
CA ALA A 410 3.08 -13.77 -6.64
C ALA A 410 4.02 -13.15 -7.69
N LYS A 411 5.34 -13.26 -7.52
CA LYS A 411 6.31 -12.62 -8.41
C LYS A 411 6.40 -13.29 -9.78
N ILE A 412 5.98 -12.58 -10.82
CA ILE A 412 6.35 -12.86 -12.22
C ILE A 412 7.77 -12.35 -12.50
N ARG A 413 8.69 -13.27 -12.76
CA ARG A 413 10.10 -13.01 -13.06
C ARG A 413 10.28 -12.51 -14.48
N LYS A 414 11.42 -11.84 -14.74
CA LYS A 414 11.78 -11.32 -16.07
C LYS A 414 11.72 -12.39 -17.16
N VAL A 415 12.22 -13.60 -16.89
CA VAL A 415 12.21 -14.72 -17.86
C VAL A 415 10.78 -15.13 -18.22
N GLU A 416 9.89 -15.27 -17.24
CA GLU A 416 8.47 -15.56 -17.48
C GLU A 416 7.81 -14.43 -18.28
N LYS A 417 8.20 -13.17 -18.00
CA LYS A 417 7.73 -12.04 -18.80
C LYS A 417 8.17 -12.17 -20.26
N GLU A 418 9.44 -12.46 -20.53
CA GLU A 418 9.94 -12.64 -21.90
C GLU A 418 9.27 -13.83 -22.62
N GLU A 419 8.95 -14.92 -21.92
CA GLU A 419 8.20 -16.04 -22.52
C GLU A 419 6.77 -15.63 -22.90
N ILE A 420 6.09 -14.84 -22.08
CA ILE A 420 4.74 -14.36 -22.39
C ILE A 420 4.72 -13.54 -23.70
N ASP A 421 5.77 -12.76 -24.00
CA ASP A 421 5.83 -11.98 -25.24
C ASP A 421 5.82 -12.87 -26.48
N LYS A 422 6.39 -14.07 -26.39
CA LYS A 422 6.46 -15.01 -27.51
C LYS A 422 5.09 -15.56 -27.92
N PHE A 423 4.10 -15.53 -27.03
CA PHE A 423 2.73 -15.95 -27.37
C PHE A 423 1.99 -14.92 -28.25
N PHE A 424 2.49 -13.69 -28.35
CA PHE A 424 1.91 -12.64 -29.18
C PHE A 424 2.55 -12.62 -30.58
N GLU A 425 2.31 -13.67 -31.38
CA GLU A 425 2.95 -13.86 -32.70
C GLU A 425 2.64 -12.75 -33.73
N ASN A 426 1.47 -12.12 -33.62
CA ASN A 426 0.98 -11.10 -34.57
C ASN A 426 1.08 -9.66 -34.05
N MET A 427 1.69 -9.44 -32.89
CA MET A 427 1.81 -8.12 -32.27
C MET A 427 3.28 -7.80 -32.03
N ASN A 428 3.72 -6.59 -32.39
CA ASN A 428 5.07 -6.15 -32.03
C ASN A 428 5.01 -5.39 -30.71
N PRO A 429 5.80 -5.76 -29.70
CA PRO A 429 5.93 -4.96 -28.49
C PRO A 429 6.37 -3.53 -28.84
N ASP A 430 5.73 -2.54 -28.23
CA ASP A 430 6.12 -1.14 -28.32
C ASP A 430 7.33 -0.89 -27.40
N ILE A 431 8.52 -1.19 -27.91
CA ILE A 431 9.78 -1.09 -27.18
C ILE A 431 10.26 0.37 -27.22
N THR A 432 10.32 1.02 -26.08
CA THR A 432 10.89 2.37 -26.00
C THR A 432 12.42 2.33 -25.95
N TYR A 433 13.06 3.45 -26.28
CA TYR A 433 14.52 3.59 -26.16
C TYR A 433 15.05 3.32 -24.74
N ASN A 434 14.22 3.56 -23.70
CA ASN A 434 14.58 3.23 -22.32
C ASN A 434 14.62 1.71 -22.08
N ASP A 435 13.74 0.95 -22.72
CA ASP A 435 13.70 -0.52 -22.58
C ASP A 435 14.97 -1.17 -23.16
N ILE A 436 15.47 -0.63 -24.28
CA ILE A 436 16.74 -1.05 -24.89
C ILE A 436 17.94 -0.71 -24.00
N ARG A 437 17.91 0.43 -23.32
CA ARG A 437 19.03 0.95 -22.52
C ARG A 437 19.13 0.30 -21.14
N TRP A 438 18.01 0.06 -20.47
CA TRP A 438 17.96 -0.49 -19.12
C TRP A 438 17.74 -2.01 -19.11
N GLY A 439 17.14 -2.58 -20.16
CA GLY A 439 17.03 -4.03 -20.34
C GLY A 439 18.38 -4.76 -20.38
N LYS A 440 19.42 -4.08 -20.89
CA LYS A 440 20.83 -4.54 -20.90
C LYS A 440 21.61 -4.26 -19.61
N MET A 441 21.17 -3.33 -18.75
CA MET A 441 21.88 -2.99 -17.52
C MET A 441 21.48 -3.84 -16.31
N ASN A 442 20.37 -4.58 -16.40
CA ASN A 442 19.97 -5.58 -15.39
C ASN A 442 20.58 -6.97 -15.65
N GLU A 443 21.61 -7.08 -16.50
CA GLU A 443 22.32 -8.33 -16.84
C GLU A 443 23.71 -8.46 -16.18
N ILE A 444 23.96 -7.80 -15.03
CA ILE A 444 25.15 -8.07 -14.21
C ILE A 444 24.76 -8.31 -12.76
#